data_AF-A0A1S8B131-F1
#
_entry.id   AF-A0A1S8B131-F1
#
_cell.length_a   1.000
_cell.length_b   1.000
_cell.length_c   1.000
_cell.angle_alpha   90.00
_cell.angle_beta   90.00
_cell.angle_gamma   90.00
#
_symmetry.space_group_name_H-M   'P 1'
#
loop_
_entity.id
_entity.type
_entity.pdbx_description
1 polymer ?
#
loop_
_entity_poly.entity_id
_entity_poly.type
_entity_poly.pdbx_seq_one_letter_code
_entity_poly.pdbx_strand_id
1 'polypeptide(L)'
;MVSVIGSFVAFLVALVVGGLAIYASARIVADVDDYSHALVTAILGGFAWGLTAWIPLLGPILALIAWVWVINWRYPGGWGTAAAIGFVAWLAAIAILFVLNAVFRLGVGAFGVPGA
;
A
#
# COMPACT_ATOMS: atom_id res chain seq x y z
N MET A 1 6.80 -10.69 20.82
CA MET A 1 7.71 -9.81 20.05
C MET A 1 7.94 -10.48 18.70
N VAL A 2 7.69 -9.79 17.58
CA VAL A 2 7.99 -10.33 16.24
C VAL A 2 9.51 -10.27 16.06
N SER A 3 10.11 -11.36 15.59
CA SER A 3 11.55 -11.37 15.30
C SER A 3 11.88 -10.41 14.16
N VAL A 4 13.11 -9.92 14.08
CA VAL A 4 13.58 -9.08 12.96
C VAL A 4 13.30 -9.74 11.61
N ILE A 5 13.49 -11.06 11.53
CA ILE A 5 13.17 -11.86 10.35
C ILE A 5 11.66 -11.82 10.04
N GLY A 6 10.80 -11.99 11.06
CA GLY A 6 9.36 -11.91 10.89
C GLY A 6 8.90 -10.54 10.38
N SER A 7 9.45 -9.45 10.93
CA SER A 7 9.16 -8.08 10.47
C SER A 7 9.63 -7.85 9.03
N PHE A 8 10.80 -8.37 8.66
CA PHE A 8 11.32 -8.27 7.30
C PHE A 8 10.46 -9.05 6.29
N VAL A 9 10.06 -10.28 6.64
CA VAL A 9 9.16 -11.08 5.80
C VAL A 9 7.80 -10.39 5.64
N ALA A 10 7.23 -9.86 6.73
CA ALA A 10 5.97 -9.12 6.68
C ALA A 10 6.08 -7.88 5.78
N PHE A 11 7.20 -7.16 5.85
CA PHE A 11 7.49 -6.04 4.95
C PHE A 11 7.56 -6.47 3.49
N LEU A 12 8.25 -7.57 3.16
CA LEU A 12 8.32 -8.09 1.79
C LEU A 12 6.94 -8.50 1.26
N VAL A 13 6.13 -9.16 2.08
CA VAL A 13 4.75 -9.53 1.71
C VAL A 13 3.91 -8.28 1.47
N ALA A 14 3.97 -7.30 2.38
CA ALA A 14 3.27 -6.02 2.21
C ALA A 14 3.72 -5.28 0.96
N LEU A 15 5.02 -5.35 0.62
CA LEU A 15 5.56 -4.73 -0.59
C LEU A 15 5.05 -5.40 -1.87
N VAL A 16 4.99 -6.74 -1.91
CA VAL A 16 4.45 -7.48 -3.05
C VAL A 16 2.95 -7.19 -3.22
N VAL A 17 2.19 -7.25 -2.14
CA VAL A 17 0.74 -6.97 -2.16
C VAL A 17 0.48 -5.52 -2.56
N GLY A 18 1.21 -4.57 -1.97
CA GLY A 18 1.09 -3.15 -2.27
C GLY A 18 1.49 -2.82 -3.71
N GLY A 19 2.59 -3.38 -4.20
CA GLY A 19 3.04 -3.22 -5.59
C GLY A 19 2.01 -3.75 -6.59
N LEU A 20 1.45 -4.94 -6.34
CA LEU A 20 0.40 -5.51 -7.19
C LEU A 20 -0.88 -4.69 -7.18
N ALA A 21 -1.28 -4.21 -6.00
CA ALA A 21 -2.45 -3.35 -5.85
C ALA A 21 -2.30 -2.02 -6.61
N ILE A 22 -1.14 -1.37 -6.52
CA ILE A 22 -0.85 -0.12 -7.25
C ILE A 22 -0.75 -0.37 -8.75
N TYR A 23 -0.15 -1.48 -9.18
CA TYR A 23 -0.08 -1.84 -10.60
C TYR A 23 -1.49 -1.98 -11.20
N ALA A 24 -2.36 -2.77 -10.54
CA ALA A 24 -3.73 -2.98 -10.99
C ALA A 24 -4.52 -1.66 -11.03
N SER A 25 -4.37 -0.79 -10.03
CA SER A 25 -5.09 0.49 -10.01
C SER A 25 -4.56 1.49 -11.03
N ALA A 26 -3.24 1.61 -11.18
CA ALA A 26 -2.62 2.51 -12.15
C ALA A 26 -2.96 2.13 -13.59
N ARG A 27 -3.05 0.84 -13.88
CA ARG A 27 -3.52 0.34 -15.18
C ARG A 27 -4.94 0.79 -15.47
N ILE A 28 -5.85 0.64 -14.52
CA ILE A 28 -7.27 0.95 -14.71
C ILE A 28 -7.53 2.47 -14.76
N VAL A 29 -6.82 3.23 -13.93
CA VAL A 29 -7.11 4.66 -13.71
C VAL A 29 -6.29 5.58 -14.61
N ALA A 30 -5.04 5.22 -14.91
CA ALA A 30 -4.09 6.08 -15.59
C ALA A 30 -3.44 5.43 -16.83
N ASP A 31 -3.89 4.24 -17.23
CA ASP A 31 -3.37 3.48 -18.38
C ASP A 31 -1.84 3.24 -18.30
N VAL A 32 -1.32 3.12 -17.06
CA VAL A 32 0.10 2.85 -16.80
C VAL A 32 0.30 1.37 -16.51
N ASP A 33 0.94 0.68 -17.45
CA ASP A 33 1.11 -0.77 -17.45
C ASP A 33 2.55 -1.22 -17.08
N ASP A 34 3.14 -0.61 -16.04
CA ASP A 34 4.50 -0.92 -15.56
C ASP A 34 4.52 -1.35 -14.07
N TYR A 35 4.75 -2.64 -13.83
CA TYR A 35 4.85 -3.20 -12.49
C TYR A 35 6.12 -2.78 -11.74
N SER A 36 7.25 -2.60 -12.44
CA SER A 36 8.49 -2.11 -11.81
C SER A 36 8.26 -0.71 -11.26
N HIS A 37 7.60 0.14 -12.04
CA HIS A 37 7.17 1.46 -11.58
C HIS A 37 6.28 1.34 -10.34
N ALA A 38 5.23 0.51 -10.37
CA ALA A 38 4.35 0.29 -9.22
C ALA A 38 5.08 -0.20 -7.97
N LEU A 39 6.05 -1.11 -8.12
CA LEU A 39 6.82 -1.64 -7.01
C LEU A 39 7.67 -0.55 -6.33
N VAL A 40 8.34 0.30 -7.11
CA VAL A 40 9.07 1.44 -6.53
C VAL A 40 8.07 2.37 -5.82
N THR A 41 6.83 2.52 -6.32
CA THR A 41 5.79 3.35 -5.66
C THR A 41 5.44 2.75 -4.31
N ALA A 42 5.29 1.43 -4.30
CA ALA A 42 5.33 0.51 -3.15
C ALA A 42 6.30 0.97 -2.06
N ILE A 43 7.58 0.94 -2.44
CA ILE A 43 8.72 1.20 -1.56
C ILE A 43 8.66 2.62 -1.00
N LEU A 44 8.53 3.62 -1.88
CA LEU A 44 8.50 5.02 -1.47
C LEU A 44 7.29 5.34 -0.57
N GLY A 45 6.13 4.75 -0.88
CA GLY A 45 4.94 4.85 -0.05
C GLY A 45 5.12 4.23 1.33
N GLY A 46 5.75 3.05 1.41
CA GLY A 46 6.10 2.40 2.67
C GLY A 46 7.04 3.27 3.54
N PHE A 47 8.04 3.91 2.94
CA PHE A 47 8.90 4.86 3.66
C PHE A 47 8.13 6.09 4.12
N ALA A 48 7.32 6.70 3.24
CA ALA A 48 6.49 7.85 3.61
C ALA A 48 5.58 7.52 4.80
N TRP A 49 4.98 6.33 4.80
CA TRP A 49 4.14 5.84 5.89
C TRP A 49 4.94 5.63 7.17
N GLY A 50 6.06 4.91 7.10
CA GLY A 50 6.90 4.62 8.28
C GLY A 50 7.46 5.87 8.96
N LEU A 51 7.73 6.93 8.20
CA LEU A 51 8.24 8.20 8.72
C LEU A 51 7.17 9.09 9.38
N THR A 52 5.90 8.89 9.05
CA THR A 52 4.82 9.81 9.45
C THR A 52 3.80 9.18 10.40
N ALA A 53 3.55 7.87 10.31
CA ALA A 53 2.45 7.20 11.01
C ALA A 53 2.59 7.07 12.53
N TRP A 54 3.74 7.46 13.11
CA TRP A 54 4.00 7.35 14.55
C TRP A 54 3.28 8.41 15.39
N ILE A 55 2.81 9.51 14.77
CA ILE A 55 2.04 10.56 15.48
C ILE A 55 0.58 10.10 15.59
N PRO A 56 0.00 9.98 16.81
CA PRO A 56 -1.41 9.62 16.95
C PRO A 56 -2.33 10.62 16.22
N LEU A 57 -3.34 10.10 15.52
CA LEU A 57 -4.32 10.84 14.69
C LEU A 57 -3.72 11.59 13.48
N LEU A 58 -2.71 12.42 13.68
CA LEU A 58 -2.08 13.21 12.62
C LEU A 58 -1.20 12.36 11.70
N GLY A 59 -0.55 11.33 12.25
CA GLY A 59 0.39 10.49 11.51
C GLY A 59 -0.26 9.80 10.31
N PRO A 60 -1.39 9.09 10.47
CA PRO A 60 -2.11 8.50 9.34
C PRO A 60 -2.57 9.52 8.29
N ILE A 61 -2.96 10.73 8.71
CA ILE A 61 -3.36 11.80 7.77
C ILE A 61 -2.15 12.27 6.96
N LEU A 62 -1.02 12.55 7.62
CA LEU A 62 0.23 12.93 6.97
C LEU A 62 0.76 11.80 6.07
N ALA A 63 0.63 10.55 6.50
CA ALA A 63 1.02 9.37 5.73
C ALA A 63 0.20 9.26 4.45
N LEU A 64 -1.12 9.45 4.53
CA LEU A 64 -2.00 9.45 3.35
C LEU A 64 -1.65 10.58 2.39
N ILE A 65 -1.44 11.80 2.89
CA ILE A 65 -1.04 12.94 2.06
C ILE A 65 0.30 12.67 1.38
N ALA A 66 1.29 12.19 2.14
CA ALA A 66 2.62 11.88 1.61
C ALA A 66 2.58 10.74 0.59
N TRP A 67 1.76 9.71 0.83
CA TRP A 67 1.59 8.60 -0.09
C TRP A 67 0.90 9.02 -1.40
N VAL A 68 -0.19 9.80 -1.31
CA VAL A 68 -0.85 10.36 -2.50
C VAL A 68 0.08 11.31 -3.25
N TRP A 69 0.91 12.08 -2.53
CA TRP A 69 1.94 12.92 -3.14
C TRP A 69 2.98 12.09 -3.90
N VAL A 70 3.46 10.97 -3.35
CA VAL A 70 4.36 10.04 -4.04
C VAL A 70 3.73 9.51 -5.33
N ILE A 71 2.44 9.13 -5.29
CA ILE A 71 1.71 8.67 -6.49
C ILE A 71 1.61 9.82 -7.51
N ASN A 72 1.19 11.02 -7.07
CA ASN A 72 1.05 12.19 -7.94
C ASN A 72 2.38 12.60 -8.60
N TRP A 73 3.50 12.42 -7.90
CA TRP A 73 4.82 12.70 -8.45
C TRP A 73 5.24 11.69 -9.53
N ARG A 74 4.72 10.46 -9.48
CA ARG A 74 5.16 9.34 -10.33
C ARG A 74 4.19 8.96 -11.42
N TYR A 75 2.91 9.25 -11.27
CA TYR A 75 1.87 8.92 -12.24
C TYR A 75 1.30 10.20 -12.85
N PRO A 76 0.93 10.17 -14.15
CA PRO A 76 0.28 11.30 -14.78
C PRO A 76 -1.13 11.54 -14.21
N GLY A 77 -1.69 12.73 -14.45
CA GLY A 77 -3.10 13.04 -14.16
C GLY A 77 -3.36 13.83 -12.87
N GLY A 78 -2.33 14.24 -12.13
CA GLY A 78 -2.47 15.14 -11.00
C GLY A 78 -3.09 14.49 -9.74
N TRP A 79 -3.37 15.32 -8.73
CA TRP A 79 -3.77 14.87 -7.39
C TRP A 79 -5.07 14.06 -7.37
N GLY A 80 -6.05 14.41 -8.21
CA GLY A 80 -7.31 13.67 -8.30
C GLY A 80 -7.11 12.23 -8.81
N THR A 81 -6.31 12.09 -9.86
CA THR A 81 -5.92 10.77 -10.41
C THR A 81 -5.10 9.98 -9.39
N ALA A 82 -4.15 10.63 -8.72
CA ALA A 82 -3.34 9.99 -7.69
C ALA A 82 -4.18 9.47 -6.51
N ALA A 83 -5.16 10.26 -6.05
CA ALA A 83 -6.10 9.85 -5.02
C ALA A 83 -6.97 8.67 -5.48
N ALA A 84 -7.43 8.67 -6.74
CA ALA A 84 -8.17 7.56 -7.32
C ALA A 84 -7.32 6.27 -7.42
N ILE A 85 -6.08 6.37 -7.91
CA ILE A 85 -5.11 5.25 -7.93
C ILE A 85 -4.92 4.70 -6.51
N GLY A 86 -4.70 5.57 -5.53
CA GLY A 86 -4.50 5.16 -4.13
C GLY A 86 -5.74 4.48 -3.55
N PHE A 87 -6.93 5.04 -3.78
CA PHE A 87 -8.17 4.45 -3.29
C PHE A 87 -8.46 3.08 -3.92
N VAL A 88 -8.30 2.95 -5.24
CA VAL A 88 -8.48 1.68 -5.95
C VAL A 88 -7.41 0.67 -5.55
N ALA A 89 -6.16 1.11 -5.32
CA ALA A 89 -5.09 0.25 -4.80
C ALA A 89 -5.45 -0.27 -3.40
N TRP A 90 -5.99 0.57 -2.52
CA TRP A 90 -6.42 0.13 -1.20
C TRP A 90 -7.49 -0.96 -1.27
N LEU A 91 -8.50 -0.80 -2.14
CA LEU A 91 -9.51 -1.84 -2.39
C LEU A 91 -8.89 -3.12 -2.98
N ALA A 92 -7.98 -2.99 -3.94
CA ALA A 92 -7.27 -4.12 -4.53
C ALA A 92 -6.42 -4.87 -3.49
N ALA A 93 -5.73 -4.16 -2.60
CA ALA A 93 -4.96 -4.75 -1.52
C ALA A 93 -5.86 -5.54 -0.55
N ILE A 94 -7.02 -4.99 -0.17
CA ILE A 94 -8.01 -5.71 0.65
C ILE A 94 -8.44 -7.01 -0.05
N ALA A 95 -8.77 -6.94 -1.34
CA ALA A 95 -9.17 -8.11 -2.11
C ALA A 95 -8.05 -9.18 -2.16
N ILE A 96 -6.80 -8.76 -2.43
CA ILE A 96 -5.64 -9.66 -2.45
C ILE A 96 -5.45 -10.33 -1.09
N LEU A 97 -5.44 -9.56 0.00
CA LEU A 97 -5.25 -10.07 1.35
C LEU A 97 -6.40 -11.01 1.77
N PHE A 98 -7.64 -10.69 1.38
CA PHE A 98 -8.79 -11.55 1.61
C PHE A 98 -8.62 -12.91 0.93
N VAL A 99 -8.23 -12.93 -0.35
CA VAL A 99 -7.97 -14.16 -1.10
C VAL A 99 -6.83 -14.95 -0.45
N LEU A 100 -5.71 -14.30 -0.11
CA LEU A 100 -4.59 -14.96 0.56
C LEU A 100 -5.01 -15.59 1.90
N ASN A 101 -5.78 -14.88 2.72
CA ASN A 101 -6.27 -15.42 3.98
C ASN A 101 -7.23 -16.60 3.77
N ALA A 102 -8.13 -16.52 2.78
CA ALA A 102 -9.09 -17.58 2.48
C ALA A 102 -8.39 -18.87 2.00
N VAL A 103 -7.37 -18.74 1.15
CA VAL A 103 -6.63 -19.88 0.57
C VAL A 103 -5.67 -20.49 1.58
N PHE A 104 -4.87 -19.65 2.26
CA PHE A 104 -3.78 -20.11 3.10
C PHE A 104 -4.14 -20.18 4.60
N ARG A 105 -5.36 -19.77 4.98
CA ARG A 105 -5.86 -19.77 6.37
C ARG A 105 -4.89 -19.10 7.35
N LEU A 106 -4.36 -17.94 6.93
CA LEU A 106 -3.26 -17.26 7.62
C LEU A 106 -3.66 -16.63 8.97
N GLY A 107 -4.95 -16.65 9.33
CA GLY A 107 -5.43 -16.04 10.57
C GLY A 107 -5.16 -14.53 10.57
N VAL A 108 -5.46 -13.85 9.47
CA VAL A 108 -5.17 -12.41 9.30
C VAL A 108 -5.96 -11.59 10.34
N GLY A 109 -5.34 -11.34 11.49
CA GLY A 109 -5.71 -10.29 12.44
C GLY A 109 -5.10 -8.93 12.10
N ALA A 110 -4.39 -8.81 10.96
CA ALA A 110 -3.56 -7.67 10.59
C ALA A 110 -4.18 -6.81 9.48
N PHE A 111 -5.47 -6.49 9.57
CA PHE A 111 -6.11 -5.49 8.71
C PHE A 111 -5.68 -4.04 9.00
N GLY A 112 -4.57 -3.84 9.73
CA GLY A 112 -4.18 -2.52 10.24
C GLY A 112 -5.15 -1.97 11.29
N VAL A 113 -6.00 -2.80 11.89
CA VAL A 113 -6.87 -2.45 13.01
C VAL A 113 -6.19 -2.89 14.31
N PRO A 114 -5.83 -1.97 15.20
CA PRO A 114 -5.40 -2.34 16.54
C PRO A 114 -6.53 -3.07 17.30
N GLY A 115 -6.30 -4.29 17.79
CA GLY A 115 -7.15 -4.95 18.78
C GLY A 115 -7.95 -6.19 18.36
N ALA A 116 -7.50 -6.97 17.37
CA ALA A 116 -7.98 -8.34 17.15
C ALA A 116 -7.03 -9.37 17.77
#